data_AF-A0A420FVS9-F1
#
_entry.id   AF-A0A420FVS9-F1
#
_cell.length_a   1.000
_cell.length_b   1.000
_cell.length_c   1.000
_cell.angle_alpha   90.00
_cell.angle_beta   90.00
_cell.angle_gamma   90.00
#
_symmetry.space_group_name_H-M   'P 1'
#
loop_
_entity.id
_entity.type
_entity.pdbx_description
1 polymer ?
#
loop_
_entity_poly.entity_id
_entity_poly.type
_entity_poly.pdbx_seq_one_letter_code
_entity_poly.pdbx_strand_id
1 'polypeptide(L)'
;MDIVKQISQHTRNLIDGLMHSSLEQRKSLTIALLGFYSQLPNFKETLHQYLHINLKKRQLISDIRTGHIQNYVAAIEKSNAEADVYADNYEEPEPIELLILDAFVGMTSDLKFSAPLVPLFIGIIDTLEYYENFSDRPEFWHQLLEKEVQFQNEILIQLRSEQTFHASIYEKRYEHVEFTQL
;
A
#
# COMPACT_ATOMS: atom_id res chain seq x y z
N MET A 1 23.35 9.94 -10.10
CA MET A 1 22.75 8.58 -10.12
C MET A 1 21.36 8.72 -10.71
N ASP A 2 20.95 7.87 -11.64
CA ASP A 2 19.73 8.06 -12.44
C ASP A 2 18.54 7.37 -11.75
N ILE A 3 17.82 8.13 -10.92
CA ILE A 3 16.74 7.63 -10.05
C ILE A 3 15.60 6.99 -10.85
N VAL A 4 15.32 7.51 -12.05
CA VAL A 4 14.31 6.98 -12.98
C VAL A 4 14.67 5.57 -13.44
N LYS A 5 15.95 5.29 -13.67
CA LYS A 5 16.41 3.93 -14.01
C LYS A 5 16.30 2.98 -12.83
N GLN A 6 16.57 3.45 -11.61
CA GLN A 6 16.45 2.62 -10.40
C GLN A 6 14.99 2.24 -10.12
N ILE A 7 14.06 3.21 -10.20
CA ILE A 7 12.62 2.96 -10.05
C ILE A 7 12.13 2.03 -11.16
N SER A 8 12.48 2.29 -12.42
CA SER A 8 12.08 1.44 -13.54
C SER A 8 12.60 0.00 -13.41
N GLN A 9 13.84 -0.18 -12.93
CA GLN A 9 14.42 -1.50 -12.70
C GLN A 9 13.72 -2.21 -11.54
N HIS A 10 13.42 -1.49 -10.45
CA HIS A 10 12.72 -2.03 -9.30
C HIS A 10 11.29 -2.47 -9.65
N THR A 11 10.55 -1.65 -10.40
CA THR A 11 9.20 -1.98 -10.88
C THR A 11 9.22 -3.24 -11.75
N ARG A 12 10.22 -3.41 -12.63
CA ARG A 12 10.37 -4.65 -13.41
C ARG A 12 10.64 -5.85 -12.51
N ASN A 13 11.53 -5.70 -11.53
CA ASN A 13 11.82 -6.77 -10.57
C ASN A 13 10.55 -7.20 -9.80
N LEU A 14 9.72 -6.24 -9.37
CA LEU A 14 8.43 -6.49 -8.73
C LEU A 14 7.49 -7.27 -9.64
N ILE A 15 7.30 -6.81 -10.89
CA ILE A 15 6.45 -7.50 -11.88
C ILE A 15 6.92 -8.95 -12.07
N ASP A 16 8.21 -9.15 -12.34
CA ASP A 16 8.79 -10.47 -12.59
C ASP A 16 8.70 -11.37 -11.34
N GLY A 17 8.94 -10.81 -10.16
CA GLY A 17 8.88 -11.55 -8.90
C GLY A 17 7.47 -11.94 -8.49
N LEU A 18 6.46 -11.16 -8.86
CA LEU A 18 5.07 -11.43 -8.52
C LEU A 18 4.32 -12.26 -9.57
N MET A 19 4.84 -12.36 -10.80
CA MET A 19 4.21 -13.07 -11.93
C MET A 19 3.84 -14.51 -11.62
N HIS A 20 4.68 -15.21 -10.85
CA HIS A 20 4.50 -16.63 -10.51
C HIS A 20 3.96 -16.85 -9.09
N SER A 21 3.56 -15.79 -8.39
CA SER A 21 2.97 -15.93 -7.06
C SER A 21 1.70 -16.79 -7.10
N SER A 22 1.42 -17.54 -6.04
CA SER A 22 0.14 -18.22 -5.84
C SER A 22 -0.92 -17.28 -5.28
N LEU A 23 -2.20 -17.66 -5.36
CA LEU A 23 -3.28 -16.88 -4.75
C LEU A 23 -3.08 -16.66 -3.24
N GLU A 24 -2.64 -17.70 -2.52
CA GLU A 24 -2.41 -17.63 -1.07
C GLU A 24 -1.19 -16.75 -0.73
N GLN A 25 -0.15 -16.76 -1.57
CA GLN A 25 0.95 -15.80 -1.46
C GLN A 25 0.46 -14.37 -1.67
N ARG A 26 -0.37 -14.13 -2.69
CA ARG A 26 -0.93 -12.78 -2.95
C ARG A 26 -1.81 -12.26 -1.83
N LYS A 27 -2.67 -13.12 -1.25
CA LYS A 27 -3.44 -12.77 -0.04
C LYS A 27 -2.52 -12.42 1.13
N SER A 28 -1.50 -13.23 1.36
CA SER A 28 -0.53 -13.01 2.45
C SER A 28 0.26 -11.71 2.25
N LEU A 29 0.69 -11.42 1.02
CA LEU A 29 1.33 -10.15 0.65
C LEU A 29 0.41 -8.96 0.89
N THR A 30 -0.85 -9.05 0.45
CA THR A 30 -1.83 -7.97 0.63
C THR A 30 -2.02 -7.64 2.11
N ILE A 31 -2.14 -8.67 2.96
CA ILE A 31 -2.26 -8.48 4.42
C ILE A 31 -0.97 -7.91 5.02
N ALA A 32 0.19 -8.33 4.53
CA ALA A 32 1.46 -7.78 4.95
C ALA A 32 1.53 -6.29 4.62
N LEU A 33 1.26 -5.90 3.38
CA LEU A 33 1.27 -4.51 2.92
C LEU A 33 0.24 -3.65 3.67
N LEU A 34 -0.95 -4.18 3.97
CA LEU A 34 -1.92 -3.52 4.87
C LEU A 34 -1.29 -3.17 6.24
N GLY A 35 -0.38 -4.00 6.72
CA GLY A 35 0.40 -3.74 7.94
C GLY A 35 1.14 -2.41 7.89
N PHE A 36 1.75 -2.06 6.75
CA PHE A 36 2.38 -0.75 6.54
C PHE A 36 1.33 0.37 6.49
N TYR A 37 0.38 0.29 5.55
CA TYR A 37 -0.57 1.39 5.31
C TYR A 37 -1.43 1.73 6.52
N SER A 38 -1.75 0.72 7.34
CA SER A 38 -2.52 0.94 8.57
C SER A 38 -1.81 1.76 9.66
N GLN A 39 -0.52 2.06 9.47
CA GLN A 39 0.29 2.91 10.35
C GLN A 39 0.38 4.36 9.87
N LEU A 40 -0.11 4.67 8.65
CA LEU A 40 -0.14 6.04 8.16
C LEU A 40 -1.15 6.88 8.96
N PRO A 41 -0.89 8.18 9.14
CA PRO A 41 -1.79 9.06 9.85
C PRO A 41 -3.15 9.09 9.14
N ASN A 42 -4.22 9.18 9.93
CA ASN A 42 -5.60 9.29 9.45
C ASN A 42 -6.09 8.14 8.55
N PHE A 43 -5.40 6.98 8.52
CA PHE A 43 -5.75 5.87 7.62
C PHE A 43 -7.24 5.48 7.64
N LYS A 44 -7.88 5.43 8.82
CA LYS A 44 -9.31 5.05 8.89
C LYS A 44 -10.22 6.24 8.56
N GLU A 45 -9.82 7.41 9.00
CA GLU A 45 -10.50 8.68 8.82
C GLU A 45 -10.59 9.01 7.33
N THR A 46 -9.49 8.89 6.58
CA THR A 46 -9.46 9.04 5.12
C THR A 46 -10.43 8.10 4.41
N LEU A 47 -10.42 6.80 4.76
CA LEU A 47 -11.34 5.83 4.15
C LEU A 47 -12.80 6.11 4.51
N HIS A 48 -13.06 6.66 5.70
CA HIS A 48 -14.40 7.07 6.09
C HIS A 48 -14.85 8.33 5.33
N GLN A 49 -13.98 9.32 5.23
CA GLN A 49 -14.27 10.61 4.61
C GLN A 49 -14.55 10.46 3.12
N TYR A 50 -13.68 9.76 2.38
CA TYR A 50 -13.75 9.70 0.92
C TYR A 50 -14.52 8.48 0.40
N LEU A 51 -14.52 7.36 1.13
CA LEU A 51 -15.16 6.12 0.68
C LEU A 51 -16.40 5.73 1.51
N HIS A 52 -16.71 6.47 2.58
CA HIS A 52 -17.77 6.14 3.53
C HIS A 52 -17.61 4.74 4.17
N ILE A 53 -16.37 4.25 4.26
CA ILE A 53 -16.05 2.93 4.82
C ILE A 53 -15.62 3.06 6.28
N ASN A 54 -16.42 2.47 7.18
CA ASN A 54 -16.04 2.33 8.58
C ASN A 54 -15.15 1.08 8.77
N LEU A 55 -13.85 1.26 8.58
CA LEU A 55 -12.92 0.13 8.51
C LEU A 55 -12.66 -0.53 9.86
N LYS A 56 -12.87 -1.86 9.91
CA LYS A 56 -12.36 -2.73 10.98
C LYS A 56 -11.21 -3.58 10.42
N LYS A 57 -9.94 -3.27 10.79
CA LYS A 57 -8.73 -3.95 10.28
C LYS A 57 -8.84 -5.49 10.33
N ARG A 58 -9.34 -6.06 11.43
CA ARG A 58 -9.55 -7.52 11.56
C ARG A 58 -10.55 -8.09 10.54
N GLN A 59 -11.61 -7.34 10.24
CA GLN A 59 -12.60 -7.73 9.24
C GLN A 59 -11.98 -7.70 7.84
N LEU A 60 -11.29 -6.62 7.48
CA LEU A 60 -10.59 -6.51 6.19
C LEU A 60 -9.60 -7.66 5.98
N ILE A 61 -8.80 -8.00 7.00
CA ILE A 61 -7.88 -9.15 6.94
C ILE A 61 -8.65 -10.44 6.68
N SER A 62 -9.77 -10.66 7.35
CA SER A 62 -10.62 -11.82 7.12
C SER A 62 -11.16 -11.85 5.69
N ASP A 63 -11.67 -10.72 5.22
CA ASP A 63 -12.26 -10.59 3.88
C ASP A 63 -11.24 -10.84 2.77
N ILE A 64 -10.01 -10.32 2.92
CA ILE A 64 -8.88 -10.60 2.02
C ILE A 64 -8.57 -12.11 1.99
N ARG A 65 -8.50 -12.76 3.17
CA ARG A 65 -8.21 -14.20 3.25
C ARG A 65 -9.28 -15.04 2.57
N THR A 66 -10.55 -14.67 2.74
CA THR A 66 -11.69 -15.41 2.18
C THR A 66 -12.07 -14.97 0.77
N GLY A 67 -11.51 -13.88 0.25
CA GLY A 67 -11.85 -13.32 -1.07
C GLY A 67 -13.18 -12.57 -1.11
N HIS A 68 -13.70 -12.12 0.04
CA HIS A 68 -14.96 -11.39 0.18
C HIS A 68 -14.76 -9.87 0.11
N ILE A 69 -14.11 -9.40 -0.96
CA ILE A 69 -13.70 -8.00 -1.14
C ILE A 69 -14.70 -7.15 -1.94
N GLN A 70 -15.73 -7.77 -2.51
CA GLN A 70 -16.64 -7.15 -3.49
C GLN A 70 -17.40 -5.95 -2.91
N ASN A 71 -17.70 -5.98 -1.61
CA ASN A 71 -18.37 -4.87 -0.94
C ASN A 71 -17.50 -3.61 -0.90
N TYR A 72 -16.17 -3.76 -0.76
CA TYR A 72 -15.25 -2.63 -0.79
C TYR A 72 -15.13 -2.04 -2.20
N VAL A 73 -15.03 -2.91 -3.22
CA VAL A 73 -15.01 -2.49 -4.63
C VAL A 73 -16.26 -1.68 -4.97
N ALA A 74 -17.45 -2.18 -4.62
CA ALA A 74 -18.70 -1.48 -4.87
C ALA A 74 -18.79 -0.13 -4.14
N ALA A 75 -18.27 -0.04 -2.92
CA ALA A 75 -18.21 1.22 -2.18
C ALA A 75 -17.27 2.23 -2.85
N ILE A 76 -16.08 1.79 -3.30
CA ILE A 76 -15.12 2.62 -4.04
C ILE A 76 -15.74 3.14 -5.34
N GLU A 77 -16.36 2.25 -6.14
CA GLU A 77 -17.02 2.63 -7.41
C GLU A 77 -18.13 3.65 -7.17
N LYS A 78 -18.94 3.45 -6.13
CA LYS A 78 -20.00 4.38 -5.75
C LYS A 78 -19.43 5.76 -5.37
N SER A 79 -18.45 5.80 -4.47
CA SER A 79 -17.83 7.05 -4.03
C SER A 79 -17.17 7.81 -5.18
N ASN A 80 -16.48 7.12 -6.09
CA ASN A 80 -15.88 7.75 -7.26
C ASN A 80 -16.94 8.31 -8.23
N ALA A 81 -18.12 7.69 -8.33
CA ALA A 81 -19.21 8.18 -9.17
C ALA A 81 -19.95 9.38 -8.55
N GLU A 82 -19.93 9.49 -7.22
CA GLU A 82 -20.55 10.61 -6.47
C GLU A 82 -19.61 11.80 -6.31
N ALA A 83 -18.30 11.63 -6.51
CA ALA A 83 -17.31 12.68 -6.43
C ALA A 83 -17.48 13.69 -7.59
N ASP A 84 -17.85 14.93 -7.26
CA ASP A 84 -17.86 16.06 -8.17
C ASP A 84 -16.68 16.98 -7.89
N VAL A 85 -15.60 16.81 -8.67
CA VAL A 85 -14.37 17.61 -8.55
C VAL A 85 -14.54 19.09 -8.89
N TYR A 86 -15.71 19.48 -9.43
CA TYR A 86 -16.03 20.87 -9.75
C TYR A 86 -17.02 21.50 -8.76
N ALA A 87 -17.46 20.76 -7.75
CA ALA A 87 -18.35 21.30 -6.72
C ALA A 87 -17.61 22.33 -5.84
N ASP A 88 -18.31 23.39 -5.44
CA ASP A 88 -17.74 24.47 -4.61
C ASP A 88 -17.23 24.00 -3.24
N ASN A 89 -17.72 22.84 -2.77
CA ASN A 89 -17.34 22.21 -1.51
C ASN A 89 -16.43 20.99 -1.70
N TYR A 90 -15.88 20.76 -2.89
CA TYR A 90 -14.91 19.70 -3.12
C TYR A 90 -13.60 20.03 -2.40
N GLU A 91 -13.12 19.08 -1.61
CA GLU A 91 -11.81 19.14 -0.95
C GLU A 91 -10.93 18.06 -1.57
N GLU A 92 -9.87 18.50 -2.26
CA GLU A 92 -8.89 17.60 -2.85
C GLU A 92 -8.17 16.84 -1.73
N PRO A 93 -8.05 15.50 -1.80
CA PRO A 93 -7.34 14.75 -0.77
C PRO A 93 -5.86 15.15 -0.71
N GLU A 94 -5.33 15.25 0.49
CA GLU A 94 -3.91 15.51 0.72
C GLU A 94 -3.05 14.34 0.17
N PRO A 95 -1.75 14.54 -0.11
CA PRO A 95 -0.91 13.51 -0.73
C PRO A 95 -0.90 12.16 0.01
N ILE A 96 -0.86 12.16 1.34
CA ILE A 96 -0.93 10.93 2.14
C ILE A 96 -2.30 10.27 2.02
N GLU A 97 -3.37 11.06 1.92
CA GLU A 97 -4.73 10.54 1.76
C GLU A 97 -4.91 9.86 0.40
N LEU A 98 -4.36 10.45 -0.67
CA LEU A 98 -4.30 9.81 -2.00
C LEU A 98 -3.56 8.46 -1.94
N LEU A 99 -2.39 8.41 -1.30
CA LEU A 99 -1.63 7.17 -1.13
C LEU A 99 -2.43 6.09 -0.36
N ILE A 100 -3.19 6.50 0.66
CA ILE A 100 -4.07 5.62 1.45
C ILE A 100 -5.21 5.09 0.59
N LEU A 101 -5.85 5.94 -0.21
CA LEU A 101 -6.96 5.58 -1.09
C LEU A 101 -6.49 4.62 -2.19
N ASP A 102 -5.38 4.93 -2.87
CA ASP A 102 -4.78 4.08 -3.89
C ASP A 102 -4.38 2.72 -3.33
N ALA A 103 -3.77 2.71 -2.14
CA ALA A 103 -3.43 1.47 -1.46
C ALA A 103 -4.68 0.64 -1.13
N PHE A 104 -5.76 1.29 -0.69
CA PHE A 104 -6.99 0.60 -0.37
C PHE A 104 -7.66 -0.02 -1.60
N VAL A 105 -7.66 0.67 -2.73
CA VAL A 105 -8.08 0.14 -4.04
C VAL A 105 -7.24 -1.09 -4.41
N GLY A 106 -5.91 -0.99 -4.33
CA GLY A 106 -5.02 -2.12 -4.62
C GLY A 106 -5.27 -3.33 -3.71
N MET A 107 -5.44 -3.11 -2.40
CA MET A 107 -5.66 -4.18 -1.41
C MET A 107 -7.01 -4.88 -1.54
N THR A 108 -8.01 -4.21 -2.12
CA THR A 108 -9.38 -4.72 -2.29
C THR A 108 -9.69 -5.14 -3.72
N SER A 109 -8.67 -5.19 -4.59
CA SER A 109 -8.78 -5.65 -5.98
C SER A 109 -8.77 -7.17 -6.12
N ASP A 110 -9.12 -7.69 -7.32
CA ASP A 110 -9.14 -9.13 -7.59
C ASP A 110 -7.73 -9.76 -7.48
N LEU A 111 -7.52 -10.48 -6.39
CA LEU A 111 -6.28 -11.19 -6.06
C LEU A 111 -6.01 -12.41 -6.95
N LYS A 112 -6.83 -12.69 -7.99
CA LYS A 112 -6.43 -13.62 -9.06
C LYS A 112 -5.23 -13.11 -9.84
N PHE A 113 -5.06 -11.79 -9.92
CA PHE A 113 -3.95 -11.15 -10.62
C PHE A 113 -2.95 -10.57 -9.63
N SER A 114 -1.67 -10.59 -9.98
CA SER A 114 -0.59 -9.99 -9.20
C SER A 114 -0.38 -8.50 -9.50
N ALA A 115 -0.89 -8.02 -10.64
CA ALA A 115 -0.71 -6.64 -11.08
C ALA A 115 -1.08 -5.59 -10.02
N PRO A 116 -2.17 -5.75 -9.24
CA PRO A 116 -2.51 -4.78 -8.19
C PRO A 116 -1.55 -4.73 -7.00
N LEU A 117 -0.68 -5.74 -6.81
CA LEU A 117 0.32 -5.72 -5.74
C LEU A 117 1.53 -4.83 -6.08
N VAL A 118 1.84 -4.65 -7.35
CA VAL A 118 2.96 -3.79 -7.80
C VAL A 118 2.78 -2.35 -7.29
N PRO A 119 1.65 -1.66 -7.53
CA PRO A 119 1.46 -0.30 -7.04
C PRO A 119 1.43 -0.24 -5.50
N LEU A 120 1.08 -1.32 -4.79
CA LEU A 120 1.19 -1.33 -3.32
C LEU A 120 2.65 -1.33 -2.85
N PHE A 121 3.56 -2.03 -3.54
CA PHE A 121 4.97 -1.97 -3.18
C PHE A 121 5.58 -0.60 -3.53
N ILE A 122 5.20 -0.04 -4.68
CA ILE A 122 5.66 1.28 -5.11
C ILE A 122 5.11 2.37 -4.17
N GLY A 123 3.84 2.30 -3.78
CA GLY A 123 3.23 3.28 -2.88
C GLY A 123 3.91 3.34 -1.50
N ILE A 124 4.54 2.28 -1.02
CA ILE A 124 5.40 2.35 0.18
C ILE A 124 6.62 3.25 -0.09
N ILE A 125 7.28 3.07 -1.23
CA ILE A 125 8.43 3.90 -1.63
C ILE A 125 8.00 5.35 -1.79
N ASP A 126 6.91 5.61 -2.49
CA ASP A 126 6.36 6.95 -2.71
C ASP A 126 6.00 7.62 -1.37
N THR A 127 5.45 6.85 -0.42
CA THR A 127 5.19 7.36 0.94
C THR A 127 6.49 7.77 1.64
N LEU A 128 7.52 6.94 1.59
CA LEU A 128 8.80 7.27 2.24
C LEU A 128 9.50 8.44 1.55
N GLU A 129 9.43 8.53 0.24
CA GLU A 129 9.94 9.68 -0.55
C GLU A 129 9.19 10.97 -0.21
N TYR A 130 7.87 10.90 0.00
CA TYR A 130 7.10 12.04 0.49
C TYR A 130 7.64 12.53 1.85
N TYR A 131 7.81 11.63 2.82
CA TYR A 131 8.38 12.03 4.11
C TYR A 131 9.84 12.51 4.03
N GLU A 132 10.65 11.95 3.12
CA GLU A 132 12.00 12.44 2.84
C GLU A 132 11.97 13.90 2.34
N ASN A 133 11.05 14.25 1.46
CA ASN A 133 10.98 15.58 0.87
C ASN A 133 10.34 16.64 1.78
N PHE A 134 9.41 16.25 2.66
CA PHE A 134 8.57 17.20 3.38
C PHE A 134 8.73 17.22 4.90
N SER A 135 9.44 16.26 5.51
CA SER A 135 9.65 16.25 6.96
C SER A 135 10.92 16.99 7.40
N ASP A 136 11.03 17.23 8.71
CA ASP A 136 12.23 17.81 9.34
C ASP A 136 13.44 16.84 9.42
N ARG A 137 13.32 15.59 8.94
CA ARG A 137 14.37 14.56 9.07
C ARG A 137 14.64 13.81 7.75
N PRO A 138 14.97 14.52 6.65
CA PRO A 138 15.16 13.91 5.33
C PRO A 138 16.15 12.73 5.33
N GLU A 139 17.28 12.84 6.05
CA GLU A 139 18.29 11.76 6.06
C GLU A 139 17.80 10.47 6.73
N PHE A 140 16.91 10.58 7.72
CA PHE A 140 16.29 9.41 8.35
C PHE A 140 15.41 8.65 7.35
N TRP A 141 14.56 9.38 6.62
CA TRP A 141 13.67 8.81 5.62
C TRP A 141 14.42 8.26 4.41
N HIS A 142 15.46 8.94 3.96
CA HIS A 142 16.34 8.44 2.91
C HIS A 142 16.93 7.06 3.26
N GLN A 143 17.47 6.91 4.48
CA GLN A 143 17.99 5.62 4.95
C GLN A 143 16.90 4.54 5.06
N LEU A 144 15.68 4.94 5.43
CA LEU A 144 14.55 4.02 5.52
C LEU A 144 14.10 3.56 4.12
N LEU A 145 14.09 4.46 3.13
CA LEU A 145 13.78 4.20 1.74
C LEU A 145 14.78 3.25 1.10
N GLU A 146 16.09 3.45 1.29
CA GLU A 146 17.12 2.52 0.80
C GLU A 146 16.93 1.10 1.38
N LYS A 147 16.66 1.02 2.69
CA LYS A 147 16.38 -0.25 3.36
C LYS A 147 15.10 -0.89 2.86
N GLU A 148 14.08 -0.11 2.52
CA GLU A 148 12.81 -0.62 1.98
C GLU A 148 12.99 -1.25 0.61
N VAL A 149 13.71 -0.61 -0.31
CA VAL A 149 13.99 -1.19 -1.63
C VAL A 149 14.71 -2.54 -1.50
N GLN A 150 15.71 -2.62 -0.61
CA GLN A 150 16.40 -3.89 -0.33
C GLN A 150 15.44 -4.94 0.23
N PHE A 151 14.62 -4.56 1.20
CA PHE A 151 13.66 -5.44 1.83
C PHE A 151 12.59 -5.97 0.86
N GLN A 152 12.08 -5.14 -0.04
CA GLN A 152 11.16 -5.58 -1.10
C GLN A 152 11.82 -6.63 -2.00
N ASN A 153 13.08 -6.46 -2.36
CA ASN A 153 13.81 -7.46 -3.13
C ASN A 153 13.96 -8.79 -2.35
N GLU A 154 14.18 -8.75 -1.04
CA GLU A 154 14.21 -9.95 -0.18
C GLU A 154 12.85 -10.67 -0.15
N ILE A 155 11.74 -9.93 -0.05
CA ILE A 155 10.38 -10.49 -0.13
C ILE A 155 10.18 -11.21 -1.47
N LEU A 156 10.62 -10.61 -2.58
CA LEU A 156 10.53 -11.24 -3.91
C LEU A 156 11.35 -12.53 -4.00
N ILE A 157 12.54 -12.57 -3.40
CA ILE A 157 13.35 -13.79 -3.32
C ILE A 157 12.64 -14.86 -2.51
N GLN A 158 12.08 -14.51 -1.35
CA GLN A 158 11.33 -15.44 -0.50
C GLN A 158 10.12 -16.03 -1.24
N LEU A 159 9.36 -15.19 -1.96
CA LEU A 159 8.23 -15.62 -2.79
C LEU A 159 8.63 -16.65 -3.84
N ARG A 160 9.74 -16.42 -4.56
CA ARG A 160 10.27 -17.33 -5.59
C ARG A 160 10.76 -18.64 -5.01
N SER A 161 11.28 -18.62 -3.78
CA SER A 161 11.74 -19.80 -3.07
C SER A 161 10.64 -20.57 -2.34
N GLU A 162 9.37 -20.19 -2.52
CA GLU A 162 8.20 -20.75 -1.83
C GLU A 162 8.29 -20.66 -0.29
N GLN A 163 9.15 -19.78 0.23
CA GLN A 163 9.24 -19.51 1.64
C GLN A 163 8.02 -18.71 2.11
N THR A 164 7.54 -19.03 3.31
CA THR A 164 6.46 -18.28 3.94
C THR A 164 7.03 -17.14 4.77
N PHE A 165 6.45 -15.96 4.64
CA PHE A 165 6.71 -14.83 5.54
C PHE A 165 5.47 -14.54 6.37
N HIS A 166 5.68 -14.01 7.56
CA HIS A 166 4.57 -13.69 8.46
C HIS A 166 3.81 -12.47 7.94
N ALA A 167 2.48 -12.51 7.99
CA ALA A 167 1.64 -11.42 7.50
C ALA A 167 1.77 -10.10 8.31
N SER A 168 2.54 -10.10 9.39
CA SER A 168 2.85 -8.89 10.18
C SER A 168 4.22 -8.31 9.84
N ILE A 169 4.91 -8.78 8.80
CA ILE A 169 6.32 -8.43 8.55
C ILE A 169 6.51 -6.93 8.35
N TYR A 170 5.61 -6.29 7.61
CA TYR A 170 5.58 -4.84 7.41
C TYR A 170 5.09 -4.08 8.65
N GLU A 171 4.09 -4.60 9.37
CA GLU A 171 3.66 -3.99 10.63
C GLU A 171 4.83 -3.87 11.63
N LYS A 172 5.56 -4.98 11.83
CA LYS A 172 6.73 -5.01 12.73
C LYS A 172 7.90 -4.15 12.23
N ARG A 173 8.15 -4.13 10.92
CA ARG A 173 9.26 -3.37 10.34
C ARG A 173 9.14 -1.86 10.62
N TYR A 174 7.91 -1.36 10.64
CA TYR A 174 7.62 0.06 10.80
C TYR A 174 7.08 0.42 12.19
N GLU A 175 7.06 -0.53 13.15
CA GLU A 175 6.44 -0.35 14.48
C GLU A 175 7.04 0.78 15.33
N HIS A 176 8.25 1.24 14.99
CA HIS A 176 8.97 2.32 15.65
C HIS A 176 9.16 3.55 14.75
N VAL A 177 8.52 3.58 13.59
CA VAL A 177 8.55 4.72 12.66
C VAL A 177 7.34 5.61 12.97
N GLU A 178 7.61 6.86 13.31
CA GLU A 178 6.57 7.84 13.62
C GLU A 178 6.14 8.55 12.33
N PHE A 179 5.06 8.07 11.70
CA PHE A 179 4.41 8.75 10.59
C PHE A 179 3.51 9.87 11.11
N THR A 180 4.00 11.10 11.08
CA THR A 180 3.23 12.30 11.48
C THR A 180 2.49 12.89 10.30
N GLN A 181 1.41 13.63 10.56
CA GLN A 181 0.84 14.52 9.56
C GLN A 181 1.84 15.67 9.33
N LEU A 182 2.21 15.94 8.08
CA LEU A 182 3.15 16.98 7.67
C LEU A 182 2.43 18.25 7.20
#